data_AF-A0A940W4B9-F1
#
_entry.id   AF-A0A940W4B9-F1
#
_cell.length_a   1.000
_cell.length_b   1.000
_cell.length_c   1.000
_cell.angle_alpha   90.00
_cell.angle_beta   90.00
_cell.angle_gamma   90.00
#
_symmetry.space_group_name_H-M   'P 1'
#
loop_
_entity.id
_entity.type
_entity.pdbx_description
1 polymer ?
#
loop_
_entity_poly.entity_id
_entity_poly.type
_entity_poly.pdbx_seq_one_letter_code
_entity_poly.pdbx_strand_id
1 'polypeptide(L)'
;MLSCKDVTKLVSESMDRSLPLGKRVGVRLHLLICRFCERYRRQILLLRETARHLAHAGEMPGEPFPETLSPEARERIRRSLSAP
;
A
#
# COMPACT_ATOMS: atom_id res chain seq x y z
N MET A 1 -22.70 11.32 -0.33
CA MET A 1 -21.42 11.71 0.31
C MET A 1 -20.78 10.46 0.88
N LEU A 2 -19.48 10.24 0.68
CA LEU A 2 -18.78 9.12 1.32
C LEU A 2 -18.59 9.41 2.80
N SER A 3 -18.77 8.40 3.65
CA SER A 3 -18.46 8.51 5.08
C SER A 3 -16.95 8.48 5.32
N CYS A 4 -16.50 8.96 6.49
CA CYS A 4 -15.09 8.83 6.89
C CYS A 4 -14.61 7.37 6.85
N LYS A 5 -15.48 6.41 7.22
CA LYS A 5 -15.18 4.96 7.19
C LYS A 5 -14.97 4.45 5.77
N ASP A 6 -15.78 4.91 4.82
CA ASP A 6 -15.63 4.54 3.41
C ASP A 6 -14.34 5.12 2.84
N VAL A 7 -14.01 6.37 3.20
CA VAL A 7 -12.83 7.07 2.70
C VAL A 7 -11.55 6.46 3.24
N THR A 8 -11.47 6.14 4.53
CA THR A 8 -10.28 5.47 5.08
C THR A 8 -10.07 4.11 4.43
N LYS A 9 -11.14 3.34 4.22
CA LYS A 9 -11.08 2.06 3.49
C LYS A 9 -10.59 2.25 2.05
N LEU A 10 -11.15 3.20 1.30
CA LEU A 10 -10.76 3.46 -0.09
C LEU A 10 -9.34 4.01 -0.20
N VAL A 11 -8.90 4.85 0.74
CA VAL A 11 -7.50 5.32 0.82
C VAL A 11 -6.57 4.13 1.03
N SER A 12 -6.91 3.20 1.95
CA SER A 12 -6.16 1.96 2.13
C SER A 12 -6.10 1.15 0.83
N GLU A 13 -7.25 0.87 0.25
CA GLU A 13 -7.39 0.07 -0.97
C GLU A 13 -6.66 0.68 -2.17
N SER A 14 -6.58 2.01 -2.25
CA SER A 14 -5.84 2.71 -3.30
C SER A 14 -4.33 2.48 -3.27
N MET A 15 -3.80 1.97 -2.16
CA MET A 15 -2.40 1.61 -2.05
C MET A 15 -2.11 0.22 -2.62
N ASP A 16 -3.08 -0.68 -2.59
CA ASP A 16 -2.94 -2.06 -3.08
C ASP A 16 -3.35 -2.17 -4.54
N ARG A 17 -4.39 -1.44 -4.95
CA ARG A 17 -4.92 -1.47 -6.31
C ARG A 17 -5.39 -0.12 -6.82
N SER A 18 -5.47 0.00 -8.13
CA SER A 18 -6.07 1.18 -8.76
C SER A 18 -7.58 1.24 -8.48
N LEU A 19 -8.03 2.33 -7.88
CA LEU A 19 -9.47 2.58 -7.70
C LEU A 19 -10.13 3.02 -9.02
N PRO A 20 -11.39 2.60 -9.26
CA PRO A 20 -12.25 3.18 -10.31
C PRO A 20 -12.34 4.70 -10.21
N LEU A 21 -12.45 5.38 -11.36
CA LEU A 21 -12.42 6.85 -11.45
C LEU A 21 -13.45 7.53 -10.53
N GLY A 22 -14.69 7.04 -10.50
CA GLY A 22 -15.74 7.61 -9.64
C GLY A 22 -15.41 7.57 -8.15
N LYS A 23 -14.84 6.45 -7.67
CA LYS A 23 -14.40 6.32 -6.27
C LYS A 23 -13.24 7.25 -5.96
N ARG A 24 -12.30 7.41 -6.91
CA ARG A 24 -11.15 8.31 -6.78
C ARG A 24 -11.58 9.77 -6.65
N VAL A 25 -12.56 10.21 -7.45
CA VAL A 25 -13.13 11.56 -7.35
C VAL A 25 -13.84 11.76 -6.01
N GLY A 26 -14.66 10.80 -5.58
CA GLY A 26 -15.36 10.88 -4.29
C GLY A 26 -14.39 11.01 -3.11
N VAL A 27 -13.30 10.23 -3.10
CA VAL A 27 -12.26 10.34 -2.07
C VAL A 27 -11.61 11.72 -2.10
N ARG A 28 -11.21 12.23 -3.28
CA ARG A 28 -10.61 13.58 -3.40
C ARG A 28 -11.52 14.67 -2.83
N LEU A 29 -12.81 14.65 -3.16
CA LEU A 29 -13.77 15.61 -2.63
C LEU A 29 -13.88 15.54 -1.10
N HIS A 30 -13.92 14.34 -0.53
CA HIS A 30 -13.99 14.19 0.93
C HIS A 30 -12.72 14.68 1.64
N LEU A 31 -11.54 14.48 1.05
CA LEU A 31 -10.27 14.94 1.63
C LEU A 31 -10.17 16.48 1.67
N LEU A 32 -10.83 17.18 0.74
CA LEU A 32 -10.89 18.65 0.75
C LEU A 32 -11.72 19.21 1.91
N ILE A 33 -12.73 18.48 2.38
CA ILE A 33 -13.65 18.93 3.43
C ILE A 33 -13.33 18.36 4.82
N CYS A 34 -12.63 17.22 4.89
CA CYS A 34 -12.36 16.51 6.13
C CYS A 34 -10.86 16.44 6.42
N ARG A 35 -10.40 17.33 7.32
CA ARG A 35 -9.00 17.41 7.74
C ARG A 35 -8.48 16.12 8.39
N PHE A 36 -9.33 15.34 9.03
CA PHE A 36 -8.94 14.07 9.65
C PHE A 36 -8.61 12.99 8.63
N CYS A 37 -9.44 12.86 7.59
CA CYS A 37 -9.20 11.92 6.50
C CYS A 37 -7.95 12.30 5.70
N GLU A 38 -7.72 13.60 5.50
CA GLU A 38 -6.49 14.09 4.86
C GLU A 38 -5.24 13.83 5.73
N ARG A 39 -5.34 13.99 7.05
CA ARG A 39 -4.25 13.60 7.97
C ARG A 39 -3.98 12.10 7.91
N TYR A 40 -5.02 11.26 7.95
CA TYR A 40 -4.89 9.81 7.83
C TYR A 40 -4.19 9.41 6.53
N ARG A 41 -4.61 9.99 5.39
CA ARG A 41 -3.97 9.77 4.10
C ARG A 41 -2.47 10.09 4.12
N ARG A 42 -2.08 11.20 4.73
CA ARG A 42 -0.64 11.55 4.86
C ARG A 42 0.12 10.57 5.74
N GLN A 43 -0.47 10.14 6.87
CA GLN A 43 0.16 9.18 7.77
C GLN A 43 0.43 7.84 7.09
N ILE A 44 -0.54 7.29 6.36
CA ILE A 44 -0.38 5.98 5.75
C ILE A 44 0.57 6.01 4.55
N LEU A 45 0.63 7.14 3.81
CA LEU A 45 1.64 7.34 2.77
C LEU A 45 3.06 7.44 3.35
N LEU A 46 3.22 8.13 4.48
CA LEU A 46 4.51 8.19 5.19
C LEU A 46 4.95 6.79 5.64
N LEU A 47 4.05 6.04 6.30
CA LEU A 47 4.36 4.67 6.73
C LEU A 47 4.79 3.79 5.56
N ARG A 48 4.11 3.90 4.41
CA ARG A 48 4.47 3.15 3.22
C ARG A 48 5.85 3.52 2.68
N GLU A 49 6.16 4.81 2.61
CA GLU A 49 7.45 5.26 2.10
C GLU A 49 8.58 4.86 3.03
N THR A 50 8.41 5.02 4.35
CA THR A 50 9.37 4.57 5.35
C THR A 50 9.59 3.06 5.26
N ALA A 51 8.53 2.26 5.11
CA ALA A 51 8.66 0.81 4.97
C ALA A 51 9.46 0.41 3.72
N ARG A 52 9.23 1.09 2.58
CA ARG A 52 10.04 0.87 1.37
C ARG A 52 11.49 1.29 1.59
N HIS A 53 11.71 2.45 2.18
CA HIS A 53 13.05 2.93 2.48
C HIS A 53 13.81 1.97 3.39
N LEU A 54 13.16 1.36 4.38
CA LEU A 54 13.78 0.35 5.24
C LEU A 54 14.06 -0.96 4.49
N ALA A 55 13.14 -1.39 3.62
CA ALA A 55 13.35 -2.57 2.77
C ALA A 55 14.54 -2.38 1.81
N HIS A 56 14.76 -1.16 1.30
CA HIS A 56 15.90 -0.81 0.46
C HIS A 56 17.17 -0.47 1.27
N ALA A 57 17.05 0.15 2.44
CA ALA A 57 18.19 0.47 3.31
C ALA A 57 18.81 -0.77 3.98
N GLY A 58 18.13 -1.92 3.91
CA GLY A 58 18.72 -3.24 4.14
C GLY A 58 19.84 -3.65 3.19
N GLU A 59 20.17 -2.81 2.20
CA GLU A 59 21.30 -2.99 1.27
C GLU A 59 22.61 -2.34 1.78
N MET A 60 22.66 -1.87 3.04
CA MET A 60 23.91 -1.57 3.75
C MET A 60 24.69 -2.87 4.07
N PRO A 61 26.03 -2.91 3.96
CA PRO A 61 26.81 -4.13 4.17
C PRO A 61 26.87 -4.49 5.65
N GLY A 62 25.89 -5.27 6.10
CA GLY A 62 25.80 -5.78 7.46
C GLY A 62 24.52 -6.61 7.62
N GLU A 63 24.68 -7.93 7.45
CA GLU A 63 23.67 -8.99 7.56
C GLU A 63 22.49 -8.89 6.56
N PRO A 64 22.39 -9.82 5.58
CA PRO A 64 21.20 -9.93 4.73
C PRO A 64 19.96 -10.07 5.61
N PHE A 65 18.89 -9.33 5.32
CA PHE A 65 17.58 -9.69 5.84
C PHE A 65 17.33 -11.18 5.51
N PRO A 66 17.17 -12.07 6.51
CA PRO A 66 17.20 -13.52 6.28
C PRO A 66 15.97 -14.05 5.52
N GLU A 67 15.03 -13.19 5.14
CA GLU A 67 13.73 -13.58 4.63
C GLU A 67 13.58 -13.34 3.12
N THR A 68 14.61 -13.67 2.34
CA THR A 68 14.33 -14.07 0.95
C THR A 68 13.58 -15.39 0.97
N LEU A 69 12.49 -15.48 0.20
CA LEU A 69 11.75 -16.73 0.03
C LEU A 69 12.70 -17.88 -0.30
N SER A 70 12.49 -19.05 0.32
CA SER A 70 13.22 -20.26 -0.08
C SER A 70 13.03 -20.50 -1.58
N PRO A 71 14.01 -21.12 -2.27
CA PRO A 71 13.90 -21.44 -3.68
C PRO A 71 12.59 -22.16 -4.02
N GLU A 72 12.15 -23.09 -3.17
CA GLU A 72 10.91 -23.86 -3.32
C GLU A 72 9.65 -22.99 -3.13
N ALA A 73 9.66 -22.07 -2.15
CA ALA A 73 8.55 -21.14 -1.93
C ALA A 73 8.41 -20.18 -3.11
N ARG A 74 9.53 -19.66 -3.62
CA ARG A 74 9.56 -18.79 -4.81
C ARG A 74 9.01 -19.49 -6.04
N GLU A 75 9.39 -20.75 -6.26
CA GLU A 75 8.94 -21.52 -7.42
C GLU A 75 7.45 -21.91 -7.34
N ARG A 76 6.94 -22.20 -6.13
CA ARG A 76 5.50 -22.40 -5.90
C ARG A 76 4.69 -21.16 -6.28
N ILE A 77 5.11 -19.99 -5.78
CA ILE A 77 4.42 -18.72 -6.05
C ILE A 77 4.45 -18.41 -7.55
N ARG A 78 5.61 -18.59 -8.21
CA ARG A 78 5.74 -18.40 -9.66
C ARG A 78 4.77 -19.27 -10.43
N ARG A 79 4.67 -20.58 -10.12
CA ARG A 79 3.72 -21.48 -10.79
C ARG A 79 2.27 -21.06 -10.60
N SER A 80 1.87 -20.65 -9.40
CA SER A 80 0.49 -20.18 -9.14
C SER A 80 0.13 -18.90 -9.90
N LEU A 81 1.09 -18.01 -10.14
CA LEU A 81 0.88 -16.78 -10.92
C LEU A 81 0.88 -17.02 -12.44
N SER A 82 1.43 -18.16 -12.89
CA SER A 82 1.55 -18.52 -14.31
C SER A 82 0.41 -19.42 -14.80
N ALA A 83 -0.41 -19.94 -13.89
CA ALA A 83 -1.60 -20.72 -14.23
C ALA A 83 -2.73 -19.78 -14.70
N PRO A 84 -3.45 -20.14 -15.79
CA PRO A 84 -4.51 -19.31 -16.37
C PRO A 84 -5.74 -19.17 -15.46
#